data_AF-A0A9N9PG22-F1
#
_entry.id   AF-A0A9N9PG22-F1
#
_cell.length_a   1.000
_cell.length_b   1.000
_cell.length_c   1.000
_cell.angle_alpha   90.00
_cell.angle_beta   90.00
_cell.angle_gamma   90.00
#
_symmetry.space_group_name_H-M   'P 1'
#
loop_
_entity.id
_entity.type
_entity.pdbx_description
1 polymer ?
#
loop_
_entity_poly.entity_id
_entity_poly.type
_entity_poly.pdbx_seq_one_letter_code
_entity_poly.pdbx_strand_id
1 'polypeptide(L)'
;RKQYIHALVDESSKSYTASFNASEIKKVLNLISFKKFVAVVSDTESAICIAHHINLITSHIIKLDFAKGVFKKCQILISFFKNSYHAGAALQEDIVNSFIKDGGLKTLVKTRWSTAWNCCNSIIRLENSLKNIN
;
A
#
# COMPACT_ATOMS: atom_id res chain seq x y z
N ARG A 1 14.12 31.08 -9.09
CA ARG A 1 13.25 30.69 -7.93
C ARG A 1 14.09 30.85 -6.66
N LYS A 2 13.74 31.75 -5.74
CA LYS A 2 14.49 31.96 -4.49
C LYS A 2 13.94 31.04 -3.40
N GLN A 3 14.81 30.42 -2.62
CA GLN A 3 14.46 29.59 -1.48
C GLN A 3 14.88 30.31 -0.20
N TYR A 4 14.04 30.26 0.83
CA TYR A 4 14.29 30.92 2.11
C TYR A 4 14.14 29.90 3.24
N ILE A 5 15.10 29.88 4.16
CA ILE A 5 15.01 29.08 5.38
C ILE A 5 14.21 29.90 6.39
N HIS A 6 13.13 29.33 6.90
CA HIS A 6 12.31 29.99 7.92
C HIS A 6 12.94 29.89 9.31
N ALA A 7 13.43 28.70 9.67
CA ALA A 7 14.07 28.43 10.95
C ALA A 7 15.10 27.31 10.79
N LEU A 8 16.19 27.40 11.55
CA LEU A 8 17.16 26.33 11.75
C LEU A 8 17.33 26.18 13.26
N VAL A 9 16.98 25.02 13.80
CA VAL A 9 16.98 24.77 15.25
C VAL A 9 17.72 23.48 15.51
N ASP A 10 18.67 23.51 16.44
CA ASP A 10 19.32 22.31 16.97
C ASP A 10 18.50 21.79 18.15
N GLU A 11 17.96 20.59 18.01
CA GLU A 11 17.15 19.91 19.02
C GLU A 11 17.76 18.58 19.47
N SER A 12 19.08 18.41 19.25
CA SER A 12 19.79 17.16 19.52
C SER A 12 19.80 16.71 20.97
N SER A 13 19.60 17.64 21.91
CA SER A 13 19.51 17.37 23.34
C SER A 13 18.10 17.01 23.83
N LYS A 14 17.08 17.10 22.96
CA LYS A 14 15.69 16.77 23.29
C LYS A 14 15.34 15.35 22.88
N SER A 15 14.31 14.77 23.50
CA SER A 15 13.85 13.43 23.14
C SER A 15 13.18 13.46 21.77
N TYR A 16 13.78 12.77 20.79
CA TYR A 16 13.28 12.58 19.43
C TYR A 16 12.02 11.69 19.38
N THR A 17 11.00 12.05 20.16
CA THR A 17 9.71 11.37 20.16
C THR A 17 8.86 11.92 19.03
N ALA A 18 8.06 11.06 18.39
CA ALA A 18 7.16 11.47 17.32
C ALA A 18 6.18 12.58 17.77
N SER A 19 5.78 12.58 19.04
CA SER A 19 4.94 13.61 19.66
C SER A 19 5.64 14.96 19.77
N PHE A 20 6.93 14.98 20.13
CA PHE A 20 7.74 16.20 20.16
C PHE A 20 7.84 16.82 18.76
N ASN A 21 8.24 16.03 17.76
CA ASN A 21 8.34 16.50 16.38
C ASN A 21 7.00 17.03 15.84
N ALA A 22 5.89 16.32 16.11
CA ALA A 22 4.55 16.77 15.69
C ALA A 22 4.16 18.11 16.34
N SER A 23 4.49 18.30 17.62
CA SER A 23 4.25 19.56 18.33
C SER A 23 5.04 20.72 17.72
N GLU A 24 6.32 20.54 17.44
CA GLU A 24 7.17 21.59 16.84
C GLU A 24 6.74 21.93 15.41
N ILE A 25 6.42 20.93 14.59
CA ILE A 25 5.87 21.14 13.25
C ILE A 25 4.56 21.92 13.33
N LYS A 26 3.68 21.58 14.27
CA LYS A 26 2.41 22.28 14.47
C LYS A 26 2.60 23.75 14.84
N LYS A 27 3.62 24.09 15.66
CA LYS A 27 3.96 25.48 15.98
C LYS A 27 4.34 26.27 14.73
N VAL A 28 5.19 25.70 13.89
CA VAL A 28 5.63 26.35 12.63
C VAL A 28 4.46 26.52 11.65
N LEU A 29 3.60 25.50 11.50
CA LEU A 29 2.42 25.55 10.64
C LEU A 29 1.41 26.62 11.10
N ASN A 30 1.22 26.77 12.42
CA ASN A 30 0.36 27.81 12.98
C ASN A 30 0.94 29.21 12.78
N LEU A 31 2.26 29.37 12.94
CA LEU A 31 2.95 30.65 12.78
C LEU A 31 2.86 31.18 11.34
N ILE A 32 3.06 30.33 10.34
CA ILE A 32 3.07 30.72 8.92
C ILE A 32 1.66 30.68 8.30
N SER A 33 0.71 29.99 8.93
CA SER A 33 -0.60 29.54 8.43
C SER A 33 -0.54 28.31 7.52
N PHE A 34 -1.35 27.30 7.86
CA PHE A 34 -1.48 26.03 7.14
C PHE A 34 -1.72 26.17 5.62
N LYS A 35 -2.40 27.25 5.19
CA LYS A 35 -2.74 27.48 3.77
C LYS A 35 -1.54 27.79 2.88
N LYS A 36 -0.37 28.06 3.46
CA LYS A 36 0.84 28.42 2.71
C LYS A 36 1.78 27.25 2.44
N PHE A 37 1.45 26.05 2.92
CA PHE A 37 2.27 24.85 2.75
C PHE A 37 1.66 23.90 1.72
N VAL A 38 2.50 23.34 0.86
CA VAL A 38 2.11 22.32 -0.14
C VAL A 38 2.48 20.92 0.35
N ALA A 39 3.58 20.78 1.11
CA ALA A 39 4.05 19.51 1.64
C ALA A 39 4.95 19.74 2.86
N VAL A 40 5.00 18.74 3.75
CA VAL A 40 6.01 18.60 4.80
C VAL A 40 6.85 17.37 4.42
N VAL A 41 8.16 17.53 4.32
CA VAL A 41 9.08 16.45 3.96
C VAL A 41 9.99 16.23 5.16
N SER A 42 9.87 15.06 5.78
CA SER A 42 10.84 14.58 6.77
C SER A 42 11.87 13.69 6.09
N ASP A 43 13.05 13.65 6.68
CA ASP A 43 14.08 12.69 6.40
C ASP A 43 13.56 11.25 6.49
N THR A 44 14.11 10.43 5.60
CA THR A 44 13.63 9.11 5.18
C THR A 44 13.28 8.15 6.30
N GLU A 45 13.87 8.29 7.48
CA GLU A 45 13.69 7.37 8.61
C GLU A 45 12.24 7.32 9.11
N SER A 46 11.52 8.46 9.17
CA SER A 46 10.15 8.50 9.68
C SER A 46 9.11 7.91 8.70
N ALA A 47 9.25 8.16 7.40
CA ALA A 47 8.37 7.59 6.37
C ALA A 47 8.64 6.08 6.16
N ILE A 48 9.90 5.66 6.28
CA ILE A 48 10.31 4.26 6.29
C ILE A 48 9.72 3.53 7.50
N CYS A 49 9.68 4.16 8.68
CA CYS A 49 9.07 3.58 9.88
C CYS A 49 7.59 3.21 9.68
N ILE A 50 6.76 4.09 9.08
CA ILE A 50 5.33 3.79 8.88
C ILE A 50 5.15 2.60 7.92
N ALA A 51 5.83 2.62 6.77
CA ALA A 51 5.76 1.52 5.81
C ALA A 51 6.28 0.20 6.41
N HIS A 52 7.34 0.27 7.22
CA HIS A 52 7.90 -0.88 7.93
C HIS A 52 6.91 -1.43 8.98
N HIS A 53 6.28 -0.58 9.78
CA HIS A 53 5.27 -0.98 10.75
C HIS A 53 4.05 -1.62 10.08
N ILE A 54 3.55 -1.05 8.97
CA ILE A 54 2.48 -1.66 8.16
C ILE A 54 2.92 -3.04 7.67
N ASN A 55 4.19 -3.19 7.25
CA ASN A 55 4.73 -4.46 6.80
C ASN A 55 4.79 -5.51 7.91
N LEU A 56 5.21 -5.13 9.13
CA LEU A 56 5.23 -6.02 10.29
C LEU A 56 3.82 -6.46 10.70
N ILE A 57 2.89 -5.51 10.84
CA ILE A 57 1.49 -5.79 11.20
C ILE A 57 0.87 -6.72 10.16
N THR A 58 1.04 -6.40 8.88
CA THR A 58 0.51 -7.21 7.77
C THR A 58 1.14 -8.60 7.76
N SER A 59 2.45 -8.71 8.00
CA SER A 59 3.15 -10.00 8.13
C SER A 59 2.59 -10.86 9.26
N HIS A 60 2.25 -10.26 10.40
CA HIS A 60 1.59 -10.97 11.50
C HIS A 60 0.18 -11.41 11.14
N ILE A 61 -0.63 -10.54 10.52
CA ILE A 61 -1.99 -10.88 10.07
C ILE A 61 -1.97 -12.05 9.08
N ILE A 62 -1.08 -12.02 8.07
CA ILE A 62 -0.96 -13.08 7.06
C ILE A 62 -0.56 -14.42 7.69
N LYS A 63 0.14 -14.41 8.82
CA LYS A 63 0.53 -15.63 9.54
C LYS A 63 -0.62 -16.25 10.34
N LEU A 64 -1.73 -15.54 10.57
CA LEU A 64 -2.91 -16.11 11.21
C LEU A 64 -3.50 -17.22 10.34
N ASP A 65 -3.99 -18.29 10.94
CA ASP A 65 -4.38 -19.49 10.19
C ASP A 65 -5.56 -19.23 9.24
N PHE A 66 -6.51 -18.38 9.64
CA PHE A 66 -7.57 -17.94 8.74
C PHE A 66 -6.99 -17.23 7.50
N ALA A 67 -6.03 -16.33 7.69
CA ALA A 67 -5.45 -15.54 6.61
C ALA A 67 -4.63 -16.43 5.68
N LYS A 68 -3.80 -17.32 6.22
CA LYS A 68 -3.11 -18.36 5.45
C LYS A 68 -4.08 -19.17 4.59
N GLY A 69 -5.21 -19.57 5.16
CA GLY A 69 -6.27 -20.31 4.47
C GLY A 69 -6.85 -19.52 3.29
N VAL A 70 -7.17 -18.24 3.50
CA VAL A 70 -7.65 -17.34 2.44
C VAL A 70 -6.60 -17.17 1.35
N PHE A 71 -5.37 -16.81 1.69
CA PHE A 71 -4.31 -16.58 0.70
C PHE A 71 -3.94 -17.84 -0.08
N LYS A 72 -4.00 -19.03 0.53
CA LYS A 72 -3.79 -20.29 -0.17
C LYS A 72 -4.85 -20.50 -1.25
N LYS A 73 -6.13 -20.23 -0.94
CA LYS A 73 -7.22 -20.30 -1.92
C LYS A 73 -7.03 -19.28 -3.04
N CYS A 74 -6.68 -18.04 -2.70
CA CYS A 74 -6.36 -17.00 -3.69
C CYS A 74 -5.23 -17.44 -4.62
N GLN A 75 -4.16 -18.03 -4.09
CA GLN A 75 -3.03 -18.51 -4.90
C GLN A 75 -3.42 -19.65 -5.83
N ILE A 76 -4.25 -20.59 -5.38
CA ILE A 76 -4.77 -21.69 -6.22
C ILE A 76 -5.60 -21.11 -7.37
N LEU A 77 -6.52 -20.20 -7.06
CA LEU A 77 -7.35 -19.53 -8.06
C LEU A 77 -6.50 -18.79 -9.11
N ILE A 78 -5.54 -17.98 -8.65
CA ILE A 78 -4.66 -17.23 -9.54
C ILE A 78 -3.82 -18.18 -10.40
N SER A 79 -3.33 -19.29 -9.83
CA SER A 79 -2.53 -20.28 -10.56
C SER A 79 -3.36 -20.97 -11.64
N PHE A 80 -4.62 -21.29 -11.35
CA PHE A 80 -5.55 -21.86 -12.33
C PHE A 80 -5.68 -20.95 -13.56
N PHE A 81 -6.08 -19.68 -13.37
CA PHE A 81 -6.27 -18.76 -14.50
C PHE A 81 -4.98 -18.41 -15.25
N LYS A 82 -3.82 -18.47 -14.58
CA LYS A 82 -2.52 -18.26 -15.24
C LYS A 82 -2.07 -19.45 -16.09
N ASN A 83 -2.42 -20.67 -15.69
CA ASN A 83 -1.96 -21.89 -16.34
C ASN A 83 -2.98 -22.44 -17.36
N SER A 84 -4.26 -22.07 -17.22
CA SER A 84 -5.32 -22.47 -18.14
C SER A 84 -5.33 -21.58 -19.37
N TYR A 85 -5.03 -22.14 -20.55
CA TYR A 85 -5.06 -21.39 -21.82
C TYR A 85 -6.43 -20.78 -22.09
N HIS A 86 -7.49 -21.60 -22.06
CA HIS A 86 -8.86 -21.14 -22.35
C HIS A 86 -9.39 -20.17 -21.29
N ALA A 87 -9.40 -20.58 -20.01
CA ALA A 87 -9.93 -19.73 -18.94
C ALA A 87 -9.13 -18.44 -18.75
N GLY A 88 -7.80 -18.50 -18.92
CA GLY A 88 -6.92 -17.33 -18.86
C GLY A 88 -7.17 -16.36 -20.01
N ALA A 89 -7.33 -16.86 -21.25
CA ALA A 89 -7.65 -16.03 -22.41
C ALA A 89 -9.03 -15.36 -22.27
N ALA A 90 -10.05 -16.13 -21.86
CA ALA A 90 -11.39 -15.61 -21.61
C ALA A 90 -11.39 -14.50 -20.55
N LEU A 91 -10.60 -14.65 -19.48
CA LEU A 91 -10.45 -13.62 -18.45
C LEU A 91 -9.79 -12.35 -18.97
N GLN A 92 -8.77 -12.47 -19.81
CA GLN A 92 -8.12 -11.30 -20.40
C GLN A 92 -9.07 -10.56 -21.35
N GLU A 93 -9.82 -11.29 -22.15
CA GLU A 93 -10.83 -10.72 -23.04
C GLU A 93 -11.91 -9.96 -22.27
N ASP A 94 -12.46 -10.58 -21.21
CA ASP A 94 -13.46 -9.93 -20.36
C ASP A 94 -12.91 -8.68 -19.67
N ILE A 95 -11.65 -8.70 -19.19
CA ILE A 95 -10.99 -7.53 -18.60
C ILE A 95 -10.86 -6.38 -19.61
N VAL A 96 -10.50 -6.69 -20.86
CA VAL A 96 -10.37 -5.69 -21.93
C VAL A 96 -11.75 -5.12 -22.26
N ASN A 97 -12.78 -5.96 -22.39
CA ASN A 97 -14.14 -5.56 -22.73
C ASN A 97 -14.81 -4.75 -21.61
N SER A 98 -14.50 -5.04 -20.35
CA SER A 98 -15.05 -4.35 -19.17
C SER A 98 -14.28 -3.09 -18.75
N PHE A 99 -13.24 -2.69 -19.50
CA PHE A 99 -12.41 -1.50 -19.24
C PHE A 99 -11.83 -1.40 -17.83
N ILE A 100 -11.45 -2.54 -17.23
CA ILE A 100 -10.92 -2.58 -15.85
C ILE A 100 -9.49 -2.02 -15.81
N LYS A 101 -9.34 -0.81 -15.24
CA LYS A 101 -8.13 0.03 -15.32
C LYS A 101 -6.85 -0.52 -14.67
N ASP A 102 -6.97 -1.47 -13.74
CA ASP A 102 -5.83 -1.95 -12.93
C ASP A 102 -5.28 -3.33 -13.37
N GLY A 103 -5.70 -3.80 -14.55
CA GLY A 103 -5.22 -5.04 -15.16
C GLY A 103 -5.66 -6.33 -14.46
N GLY A 104 -4.98 -7.44 -14.77
CA GLY A 104 -5.36 -8.80 -14.34
C GLY A 104 -4.92 -9.20 -12.92
N LEU A 105 -5.13 -10.48 -12.61
CA LEU A 105 -4.84 -11.11 -11.33
C LEU A 105 -3.39 -10.90 -10.84
N LYS A 106 -3.22 -10.55 -9.57
CA LYS A 106 -1.91 -10.28 -8.96
C LYS A 106 -1.53 -11.36 -7.96
N THR A 107 -0.31 -11.88 -8.06
CA THR A 107 0.21 -12.89 -7.14
C THR A 107 0.74 -12.27 -5.85
N LEU A 108 0.53 -12.98 -4.75
CA LEU A 108 1.10 -12.65 -3.45
C LEU A 108 2.62 -12.89 -3.42
N VAL A 109 3.38 -11.94 -2.86
CA VAL A 109 4.81 -12.10 -2.52
C VAL A 109 4.98 -11.91 -1.01
N LYS A 110 5.47 -12.94 -0.31
CA LYS A 110 5.49 -12.98 1.17
C LYS A 110 6.21 -11.81 1.84
N THR A 111 7.17 -11.16 1.16
CA THR A 111 8.05 -10.13 1.74
C THR A 111 7.54 -8.70 1.60
N ARG A 112 6.41 -8.46 0.92
CA ARG A 112 5.90 -7.12 0.62
C ARG A 112 4.40 -7.01 0.94
N TRP A 113 4.05 -6.26 1.98
CA TRP A 113 2.64 -6.08 2.42
C TRP A 113 1.70 -5.65 1.30
N SER A 114 2.15 -4.76 0.42
CA SER A 114 1.35 -4.24 -0.68
C SER A 114 0.92 -5.34 -1.66
N THR A 115 1.67 -6.45 -1.75
CA THR A 115 1.30 -7.56 -2.63
C THR A 115 0.16 -8.41 -2.07
N ALA A 116 0.01 -8.46 -0.75
CA ALA A 116 -1.13 -9.12 -0.11
C ALA A 116 -2.41 -8.34 -0.37
N TRP A 117 -2.35 -7.02 -0.20
CA TRP A 117 -3.41 -6.11 -0.59
C TRP A 117 -3.76 -6.24 -2.08
N ASN A 118 -2.76 -6.15 -2.97
CA ASN A 118 -2.96 -6.23 -4.41
C ASN A 118 -3.56 -7.59 -4.85
N CYS A 119 -3.16 -8.68 -4.21
CA CYS A 119 -3.71 -10.02 -4.47
C CYS A 119 -5.22 -10.05 -4.18
N CYS A 120 -5.62 -9.70 -2.96
CA CYS A 120 -7.03 -9.67 -2.57
C CYS A 120 -7.83 -8.68 -3.42
N ASN A 121 -7.32 -7.47 -3.59
CA ASN A 121 -7.99 -6.42 -4.37
C ASN A 121 -8.20 -6.83 -5.83
N SER A 122 -7.24 -7.53 -6.44
CA SER A 122 -7.39 -8.02 -7.81
C SER A 122 -8.48 -9.09 -7.95
N ILE A 123 -8.67 -9.95 -6.95
CA ILE A 123 -9.71 -10.97 -6.96
C ILE A 123 -11.09 -10.33 -6.77
N ILE A 124 -11.23 -9.42 -5.79
CA ILE A 124 -12.49 -8.72 -5.53
C ILE A 124 -12.91 -7.90 -6.75
N ARG A 125 -11.98 -7.17 -7.35
CA ARG A 125 -12.25 -6.37 -8.55
C ARG A 125 -12.70 -7.21 -9.73
N LEU A 126 -12.18 -8.43 -9.86
CA LEU A 126 -12.49 -9.35 -10.96
C LEU A 126 -13.57 -10.37 -10.58
N GLU A 127 -14.27 -10.20 -9.45
CA GLU A 127 -15.19 -11.21 -8.92
C GLU A 127 -16.27 -11.60 -9.95
N ASN A 128 -16.86 -10.62 -10.62
CA ASN A 128 -17.90 -10.87 -11.63
C ASN A 128 -17.32 -11.63 -12.84
N SER A 129 -16.18 -11.19 -13.36
CA SER A 129 -15.46 -11.85 -14.46
C SER A 129 -15.12 -13.30 -14.11
N LEU A 130 -14.58 -13.54 -12.92
CA LEU A 130 -14.18 -14.86 -12.44
C LEU A 130 -15.39 -15.81 -12.29
N LYS A 131 -16.55 -15.29 -11.90
CA LYS A 131 -17.80 -16.07 -11.82
C LYS A 131 -18.37 -16.42 -13.19
N ASN A 132 -18.16 -15.57 -14.20
CA ASN A 132 -18.70 -15.76 -15.54
C ASN A 132 -17.91 -16.75 -16.40
N ILE A 133 -16.65 -17.02 -16.05
CA ILE A 133 -15.73 -17.88 -16.83
C ILE A 133 -15.72 -19.32 -16.29
N ASN A 134 -16.31 -19.55 -15.12
CA ASN A 134 -16.32 -20.84 -14.44
C ASN A 134 -17.52 -21.70 -14.85
#